data_AF-A0A7C5U2P0-F1
#
_entry.id   AF-A0A7C5U2P0-F1
#
_cell.length_a   1.000
_cell.length_b   1.000
_cell.length_c   1.000
_cell.angle_alpha   90.00
_cell.angle_beta   90.00
_cell.angle_gamma   90.00
#
_symmetry.space_group_name_H-M   'P 1'
#
loop_
_entity.id
_entity.type
_entity.pdbx_description
1 polymer ?
#
loop_
_entity_poly.entity_id
_entity_poly.type
_entity_poly.pdbx_seq_one_letter_code
_entity_poly.pdbx_strand_id
1 'polypeptide(L)'
;MNKILIVPSEKETNLEGYFYIPDYDVLPYENLRPSWYVRSRRIYALYLAIQGKLNGIATLRSLLHYVMRPGEFRKYVYVLKPGDEIVSPYELFSKLGYERVFNVREGGTFSVRGEIIDYLGPDNVPVRIELYGNLIEEIKRFDLKTQRTQEKLEQALLLPAREFVLEDNQAILEPSEEQFTGKYVSGTFTDYGVSFEVYNKKSVIEHFVSFEREIRNSIQSVELKETYRKYGIIDYEEIISTAKEVALEIPQELKHEVTVEEYIPSAPVISEEELEIGDVVVHKKYGLARFSEIKKVDTPQGQREFIVLSFADSTLYVPIERIDLIDKYIGDDVNVKLDSLKKGTWSKKVSKVKRNIEQIVRDLILIHHIRNSTTGISLPGDAELENEFSKTFPYIETEDQ
;
A
#
# COMPACT_ATOMS: atom_id res chain seq x y z
N MET A 1 12.73 3.44 -27.94
CA MET A 1 13.01 4.88 -27.75
C MET A 1 11.98 5.37 -26.75
N ASN A 2 12.42 6.03 -25.69
CA ASN A 2 11.51 6.46 -24.64
C ASN A 2 10.64 7.61 -25.15
N LYS A 3 9.31 7.50 -24.97
CA LYS A 3 8.38 8.57 -25.30
C LYS A 3 7.32 8.72 -24.21
N ILE A 4 6.86 9.94 -24.00
CA ILE A 4 5.75 10.24 -23.09
C ILE A 4 4.73 11.13 -23.81
N LEU A 5 3.47 10.71 -23.82
CA LEU A 5 2.34 11.52 -24.25
C LEU A 5 1.81 12.34 -23.06
N ILE A 6 1.76 13.65 -23.24
CA ILE A 6 1.24 14.60 -22.26
C ILE A 6 -0.22 14.87 -22.59
N VAL A 7 -1.09 14.63 -21.61
CA VAL A 7 -2.53 14.87 -21.70
C VAL A 7 -3.01 15.90 -20.68
N PRO A 8 -4.18 16.54 -20.88
CA PRO A 8 -4.66 17.60 -20.00
C PRO A 8 -4.94 17.10 -18.58
N SER A 9 -5.70 16.02 -18.43
CA SER A 9 -6.14 15.51 -17.14
C SER A 9 -5.96 13.99 -17.04
N GLU A 10 -6.22 13.44 -15.86
CA GLU A 10 -6.15 11.98 -15.66
C GLU A 10 -7.21 11.22 -16.48
N LYS A 11 -8.30 11.88 -16.89
CA LYS A 11 -9.37 11.24 -17.69
C LYS A 11 -8.87 10.70 -19.02
N GLU A 12 -7.89 11.37 -19.61
CA GLU A 12 -7.32 11.00 -20.91
C GLU A 12 -6.16 9.98 -20.78
N THR A 13 -5.83 9.53 -19.57
CA THR A 13 -4.65 8.68 -19.33
C THR A 13 -4.88 7.19 -19.58
N ASN A 14 -6.14 6.76 -19.66
CA ASN A 14 -6.51 5.37 -19.90
C ASN A 14 -6.45 4.99 -21.39
N LEU A 15 -5.27 5.12 -22.00
CA LEU A 15 -5.03 4.75 -23.40
C LEU A 15 -4.25 3.42 -23.49
N GLU A 16 -4.77 2.48 -24.27
CA GLU A 16 -4.10 1.20 -24.51
C GLU A 16 -2.69 1.37 -25.07
N GLY A 17 -1.77 0.52 -24.60
CA GLY A 17 -0.38 0.52 -25.02
C GLY A 17 0.49 1.60 -24.37
N TYR A 18 -0.08 2.50 -23.56
CA TYR A 18 0.66 3.48 -22.77
C TYR A 18 0.76 3.08 -21.31
N PHE A 19 1.91 3.35 -20.70
CA PHE A 19 2.12 3.20 -19.28
C PHE A 19 1.79 4.52 -18.57
N TYR A 20 0.70 4.56 -17.81
CA TYR A 20 0.32 5.74 -17.04
C TYR A 20 1.35 6.09 -15.96
N ILE A 21 1.81 7.34 -15.93
CA ILE A 21 2.68 7.91 -14.90
C ILE A 21 1.82 8.88 -14.08
N PRO A 22 1.41 8.49 -12.87
CA PRO A 22 0.50 9.31 -12.06
C PRO A 22 1.20 10.52 -11.47
N ASP A 23 0.39 11.53 -11.15
CA ASP A 23 0.78 12.62 -10.27
C ASP A 23 0.70 12.17 -8.80
N TYR A 24 1.20 12.97 -7.86
CA TYR A 24 1.00 12.70 -6.43
C TYR A 24 -0.46 12.86 -6.03
N ASP A 25 -0.99 11.83 -5.37
CA ASP A 25 -2.37 11.73 -4.86
C ASP A 25 -2.54 12.35 -3.46
N VAL A 26 -1.48 13.00 -2.97
CA VAL A 26 -1.45 13.77 -1.73
C VAL A 26 -1.10 15.21 -2.06
N LEU A 27 -1.71 16.15 -1.34
CA LEU A 27 -1.37 17.56 -1.52
C LEU A 27 -0.01 17.87 -0.90
N PRO A 28 0.78 18.81 -1.45
CA PRO A 28 2.17 19.10 -1.02
C PRO A 28 2.37 19.57 0.44
N TYR A 29 1.30 19.67 1.22
CA TYR A 29 1.29 20.13 2.62
C TYR A 29 0.56 19.16 3.54
N GLU A 30 0.02 18.07 3.00
CA GLU A 30 -0.59 17.03 3.83
C GLU A 30 0.52 16.21 4.46
N ASN A 31 0.39 15.84 5.73
CA ASN A 31 1.36 14.95 6.36
C ASN A 31 1.06 13.49 6.02
N LEU A 32 0.93 13.20 4.73
CA LEU A 32 0.58 11.90 4.17
C LEU A 32 1.63 11.48 3.14
N ARG A 33 1.93 10.17 3.09
CA ARG A 33 2.77 9.62 2.04
C ARG A 33 1.93 9.42 0.77
N PRO A 34 2.49 9.64 -0.42
CA PRO A 34 1.83 9.22 -1.65
C PRO A 34 1.52 7.72 -1.61
N SER A 35 0.38 7.32 -2.18
CA SER A 35 -0.01 5.91 -2.16
C SER A 35 1.03 5.02 -2.83
N TRP A 36 0.99 3.73 -2.49
CA TRP A 36 1.83 2.75 -3.16
C TRP A 36 1.58 2.71 -4.67
N TYR A 37 0.33 2.84 -5.10
CA TYR A 37 -0.03 2.90 -6.52
C TYR A 37 0.75 3.99 -7.26
N VAL A 38 0.81 5.20 -6.68
CA VAL A 38 1.55 6.31 -7.29
C VAL A 38 3.06 6.04 -7.29
N ARG A 39 3.63 5.70 -6.13
CA ARG A 39 5.09 5.49 -5.99
C ARG A 39 5.60 4.36 -6.88
N SER A 40 4.92 3.22 -6.89
CA SER A 40 5.29 2.04 -7.69
C SER A 40 5.32 2.37 -9.18
N ARG A 41 4.27 3.01 -9.70
CA ARG A 41 4.18 3.37 -11.12
C ARG A 41 5.26 4.36 -11.52
N ARG A 42 5.50 5.39 -10.72
CA ARG A 42 6.52 6.40 -11.01
C ARG A 42 7.93 5.79 -11.03
N ILE A 43 8.28 4.97 -10.04
CA ILE A 43 9.56 4.24 -10.03
C ILE A 43 9.68 3.28 -11.22
N TYR A 44 8.62 2.52 -11.50
CA TYR A 44 8.64 1.58 -12.61
C TYR A 44 8.76 2.29 -13.97
N ALA A 45 8.19 3.50 -14.12
CA ALA A 45 8.40 4.33 -15.31
C ALA A 45 9.88 4.70 -15.50
N LEU A 46 10.59 5.07 -14.42
CA LEU A 46 12.04 5.32 -14.48
C LEU A 46 12.82 4.07 -14.90
N TYR A 47 12.39 2.90 -14.40
CA TYR A 47 12.99 1.62 -14.78
C TYR A 47 12.80 1.34 -16.26
N LEU A 48 11.57 1.43 -16.78
CA LEU A 48 11.27 1.29 -18.20
C LEU A 48 12.08 2.29 -19.05
N ALA A 49 12.27 3.51 -18.55
CA ALA A 49 13.05 4.54 -19.24
C ALA A 49 14.54 4.18 -19.32
N ILE A 50 15.15 3.67 -18.26
CA ILE A 50 16.54 3.16 -18.33
C ILE A 50 16.68 2.02 -19.35
N GLN A 51 15.65 1.17 -19.45
CA GLN A 51 15.63 0.07 -20.42
C GLN A 51 15.38 0.54 -21.87
N GLY A 52 15.06 1.83 -22.09
CA GLY A 52 14.72 2.35 -23.42
C GLY A 52 13.32 1.94 -23.93
N LYS A 53 12.48 1.43 -23.02
CA LYS A 53 11.17 0.81 -23.28
C LYS A 53 9.99 1.65 -22.82
N LEU A 54 10.20 2.84 -22.27
CA LEU A 54 9.10 3.65 -21.76
C LEU A 54 8.24 4.18 -22.92
N ASN A 55 6.99 3.73 -22.97
CA ASN A 55 5.92 4.36 -23.72
C ASN A 55 4.91 4.91 -22.72
N GLY A 56 5.14 6.11 -22.20
CA GLY A 56 4.39 6.66 -21.08
C GLY A 56 3.23 7.57 -21.49
N ILE A 57 2.25 7.73 -20.60
CA ILE A 57 1.23 8.77 -20.67
C ILE A 57 1.12 9.45 -19.31
N ALA A 58 1.02 10.77 -19.28
CA ALA A 58 1.03 11.53 -18.04
C ALA A 58 0.32 12.86 -18.19
N THR A 59 -0.14 13.43 -17.07
CA THR A 59 -0.46 14.86 -17.02
C THR A 59 0.82 15.68 -17.05
N LEU A 60 0.72 16.96 -17.43
CA LEU A 60 1.89 17.84 -17.39
C LEU A 60 2.50 17.91 -15.98
N ARG A 61 1.67 18.06 -14.94
CA ARG A 61 2.12 18.20 -13.55
C ARG A 61 2.91 16.99 -13.05
N SER A 62 2.48 15.77 -13.37
CA SER A 62 3.19 14.53 -13.00
C SER A 62 4.66 14.51 -13.43
N LEU A 63 4.96 15.11 -14.59
CA LEU A 63 6.31 15.15 -15.16
C LEU A 63 7.19 16.26 -14.58
N LEU A 64 6.60 17.20 -13.83
CA LEU A 64 7.33 18.34 -13.26
C LEU A 64 7.87 18.06 -11.87
N HIS A 65 7.60 16.90 -11.28
CA HIS A 65 8.26 16.48 -10.05
C HIS A 65 9.69 16.02 -10.34
N TYR A 66 10.64 16.44 -9.49
CA TYR A 66 12.01 15.95 -9.57
C TYR A 66 12.07 14.44 -9.29
N VAL A 67 12.96 13.75 -9.99
CA VAL A 67 13.20 12.30 -9.88
C VAL A 67 14.71 12.03 -9.74
N MET A 68 15.08 10.82 -9.29
CA MET A 68 16.49 10.39 -9.34
C MET A 68 17.06 10.50 -10.74
N ARG A 69 18.33 10.90 -10.88
CA ARG A 69 19.00 10.90 -12.19
C ARG A 69 19.26 9.48 -12.68
N PRO A 70 19.30 9.22 -14.00
CA PRO A 70 19.47 7.87 -14.55
C PRO A 70 20.74 7.16 -14.04
N GLY A 71 21.84 7.89 -13.85
CA GLY A 71 23.10 7.31 -13.37
C GLY A 71 23.04 6.93 -11.88
N GLU A 72 22.25 7.64 -11.09
CA GLU A 72 22.02 7.37 -9.68
C GLU A 72 21.01 6.24 -9.50
N PHE A 73 19.85 6.34 -10.16
CA PHE A 73 18.81 5.32 -10.09
C PHE A 73 19.32 3.93 -10.47
N ARG A 74 20.19 3.82 -11.49
CA ARG A 74 20.86 2.55 -11.89
C ARG A 74 21.62 1.87 -10.75
N LYS A 75 22.16 2.62 -9.77
CA LYS A 75 22.89 2.04 -8.64
C LYS A 75 21.97 1.26 -7.69
N TYR A 76 20.68 1.55 -7.75
CA TYR A 76 19.66 0.98 -6.87
C TYR A 76 18.71 0.02 -7.60
N VAL A 77 19.03 -0.33 -8.86
CA VAL A 77 18.32 -1.36 -9.62
C VAL A 77 19.08 -2.68 -9.47
N TYR A 78 18.47 -3.65 -8.80
CA TYR A 78 19.06 -4.97 -8.61
C TYR A 78 18.25 -6.00 -9.39
N VAL A 79 18.94 -6.82 -10.18
CA VAL A 79 18.38 -8.02 -10.81
C VAL A 79 18.99 -9.21 -10.09
N LEU A 80 18.26 -9.74 -9.13
CA LEU A 80 18.69 -10.82 -8.25
C LEU A 80 18.46 -12.17 -8.93
N LYS A 81 19.43 -13.07 -8.84
CA LYS A 81 19.39 -14.41 -9.42
C LYS A 81 19.82 -15.46 -8.41
N PRO A 82 19.38 -16.72 -8.58
CA PRO A 82 20.00 -17.84 -7.87
C PRO A 82 21.53 -17.81 -8.02
N GLY A 83 22.24 -17.89 -6.90
CA GLY A 83 23.70 -17.77 -6.82
C GLY A 83 24.22 -16.37 -6.45
N ASP A 84 23.38 -15.33 -6.41
CA ASP A 84 23.79 -14.03 -5.87
C ASP A 84 23.83 -14.05 -4.33
N GLU A 85 24.60 -13.13 -3.73
CA GLU A 85 24.71 -13.01 -2.27
C GLU A 85 23.96 -11.78 -1.73
N ILE A 86 23.22 -11.96 -0.64
CA ILE A 86 22.59 -10.89 0.15
C ILE A 86 23.14 -10.93 1.57
N VAL A 87 24.06 -10.02 1.89
CA VAL A 87 24.75 -9.98 3.20
C VAL A 87 23.88 -9.37 4.30
N SER A 88 23.34 -8.18 4.07
CA SER A 88 22.54 -7.42 5.04
C SER A 88 21.17 -7.10 4.45
N PRO A 89 20.21 -8.05 4.42
CA PRO A 89 18.91 -7.82 3.79
C PRO A 89 18.17 -6.65 4.44
N TYR A 90 18.18 -6.54 5.77
CA TYR A 90 17.53 -5.42 6.46
C TYR A 90 18.05 -4.05 6.00
N GLU A 91 19.37 -3.88 5.97
CA GLU A 91 19.99 -2.61 5.55
C GLU A 91 19.72 -2.31 4.08
N LEU A 92 19.79 -3.32 3.21
CA LEU A 92 19.52 -3.17 1.78
C LEU A 92 18.07 -2.68 1.54
N PHE A 93 17.08 -3.38 2.09
CA PHE A 93 15.67 -3.06 1.88
C PHE A 93 15.27 -1.73 2.55
N SER A 94 15.74 -1.47 3.77
CA SER A 94 15.50 -0.20 4.45
C SER A 94 16.13 0.98 3.70
N LYS A 95 17.35 0.83 3.18
CA LYS A 95 17.99 1.86 2.34
C LYS A 95 17.20 2.14 1.06
N LEU A 96 16.60 1.11 0.47
CA LEU A 96 15.72 1.25 -0.69
C LEU A 96 14.34 1.83 -0.34
N GLY A 97 14.08 2.11 0.93
CA GLY A 97 12.86 2.75 1.40
C GLY A 97 11.70 1.79 1.66
N TYR A 98 11.95 0.48 1.69
CA TYR A 98 10.94 -0.51 2.05
C TYR A 98 10.66 -0.48 3.55
N GLU A 99 9.40 -0.71 3.89
CA GLU A 99 8.93 -0.84 5.27
C GLU A 99 8.99 -2.28 5.74
N ARG A 100 9.57 -2.53 6.90
CA ARG A 100 9.68 -3.87 7.45
C ARG A 100 8.36 -4.27 8.09
N VAL A 101 7.80 -5.39 7.67
CA VAL A 101 6.57 -5.97 8.21
C VAL A 101 6.77 -7.44 8.58
N PHE A 102 5.84 -8.02 9.34
CA PHE A 102 5.89 -9.45 9.66
C PHE A 102 5.47 -10.35 8.49
N ASN A 103 4.41 -9.96 7.78
CA ASN A 103 3.91 -10.63 6.57
C ASN A 103 3.68 -9.58 5.49
N VAL A 104 4.26 -9.81 4.31
CA VAL A 104 4.08 -8.91 3.16
C VAL A 104 2.68 -9.09 2.59
N ARG A 105 1.92 -8.00 2.61
CA ARG A 105 0.56 -7.89 2.06
C ARG A 105 0.37 -6.66 1.18
N GLU A 106 1.13 -5.62 1.46
CA GLU A 106 1.07 -4.34 0.76
C GLU A 106 2.41 -4.05 0.07
N GLY A 107 2.36 -3.22 -0.96
CA GLY A 107 3.54 -2.89 -1.73
C GLY A 107 4.48 -1.92 -1.01
N GLY A 108 5.76 -2.03 -1.33
CA GLY A 108 6.81 -1.28 -0.65
C GLY A 108 7.13 -1.83 0.73
N THR A 109 6.70 -3.05 1.03
CA THR A 109 7.00 -3.73 2.29
C THR A 109 7.87 -4.95 2.07
N PHE A 110 8.61 -5.34 3.11
CA PHE A 110 9.43 -6.55 3.11
C PHE A 110 9.41 -7.24 4.48
N SER A 111 9.68 -8.55 4.49
CA SER A 111 9.90 -9.33 5.70
C SER A 111 11.15 -10.19 5.54
N VAL A 112 11.84 -10.47 6.65
CA VAL A 112 12.99 -11.37 6.69
C VAL A 112 12.77 -12.34 7.86
N ARG A 113 12.72 -13.64 7.56
CA ARG A 113 12.41 -14.72 8.50
C ARG A 113 13.41 -15.85 8.34
N GLY A 114 14.50 -15.77 9.10
CA GLY A 114 15.63 -16.68 8.93
C GLY A 114 16.22 -16.54 7.53
N GLU A 115 16.10 -17.60 6.74
CA GLU A 115 16.61 -17.67 5.36
C GLU A 115 15.59 -17.25 4.30
N ILE A 116 14.40 -16.80 4.71
CA ILE A 116 13.35 -16.37 3.77
C ILE A 116 13.25 -14.84 3.78
N ILE A 117 13.27 -14.24 2.59
CA ILE A 117 12.97 -12.82 2.38
C ILE A 117 11.74 -12.72 1.49
N ASP A 118 10.68 -12.09 1.99
CA ASP A 118 9.51 -11.76 1.19
C ASP A 118 9.48 -10.25 0.93
N TYR A 119 9.12 -9.82 -0.27
CA TYR A 119 8.89 -8.41 -0.57
C TYR A 119 7.90 -8.20 -1.72
N LEU A 120 7.34 -7.00 -1.81
CA LEU A 120 6.52 -6.55 -2.94
C LEU A 120 7.04 -5.21 -3.45
N GLY A 121 7.70 -5.23 -4.62
CA GLY A 121 8.35 -4.07 -5.23
C GLY A 121 7.51 -3.36 -6.30
N PRO A 122 8.01 -2.24 -6.86
CA PRO A 122 7.31 -1.42 -7.85
C PRO A 122 6.85 -2.11 -9.14
N ASP A 123 7.39 -3.28 -9.45
CA ASP A 123 6.95 -4.16 -10.55
C ASP A 123 5.67 -4.94 -10.20
N ASN A 124 5.15 -4.81 -8.98
CA ASN A 124 3.97 -5.46 -8.42
C ASN A 124 4.04 -7.01 -8.48
N VAL A 125 5.25 -7.56 -8.44
CA VAL A 125 5.47 -9.01 -8.31
C VAL A 125 5.80 -9.32 -6.85
N PRO A 126 4.97 -10.11 -6.14
CA PRO A 126 5.31 -10.57 -4.79
C PRO A 126 6.38 -11.65 -4.88
N VAL A 127 7.56 -11.37 -4.35
CA VAL A 127 8.73 -12.24 -4.45
C VAL A 127 9.10 -12.81 -3.09
N ARG A 128 9.35 -14.12 -3.08
CA ARG A 128 9.97 -14.87 -1.99
C ARG A 128 11.35 -15.34 -2.44
N ILE A 129 12.38 -14.92 -1.72
CA ILE A 129 13.76 -15.36 -1.88
C ILE A 129 14.06 -16.35 -0.75
N GLU A 130 14.52 -17.54 -1.10
CA GLU A 130 15.02 -18.54 -0.17
C GLU A 130 16.55 -18.55 -0.24
N LEU A 131 17.19 -18.37 0.90
CA LEU A 131 18.63 -18.30 1.07
C LEU A 131 19.20 -19.60 1.64
N TYR A 132 20.49 -19.82 1.42
CA TYR A 132 21.33 -20.73 2.21
C TYR A 132 22.50 -19.92 2.75
N GLY A 133 22.45 -19.58 4.04
CA GLY A 133 23.32 -18.54 4.60
C GLY A 133 23.02 -17.18 3.97
N ASN A 134 23.95 -16.66 3.16
CA ASN A 134 23.79 -15.40 2.41
C ASN A 134 23.55 -15.60 0.91
N LEU A 135 23.58 -16.84 0.41
CA LEU A 135 23.45 -17.15 -1.01
C LEU A 135 21.97 -17.35 -1.37
N ILE A 136 21.51 -16.78 -2.48
CA ILE A 136 20.18 -17.05 -3.02
C ILE A 136 20.17 -18.46 -3.62
N GLU A 137 19.42 -19.38 -3.01
CA GLU A 137 19.17 -20.70 -3.61
C GLU A 137 18.03 -20.63 -4.61
N GLU A 138 16.93 -19.97 -4.22
CA GLU A 138 15.72 -19.99 -5.01
C GLU A 138 14.93 -18.70 -4.91
N ILE A 139 14.28 -18.34 -6.02
CA ILE A 139 13.40 -17.18 -6.12
C ILE A 139 12.05 -17.69 -6.61
N LYS A 140 10.98 -17.29 -5.93
CA LYS A 140 9.62 -17.75 -6.20
C LYS A 140 8.65 -16.58 -6.12
N ARG A 141 7.55 -16.67 -6.86
CA ARG A 141 6.39 -15.82 -6.62
C ARG A 141 5.59 -16.42 -5.45
N PHE A 142 4.93 -15.58 -4.67
CA PHE A 142 3.99 -16.05 -3.64
C PHE A 142 2.68 -15.27 -3.68
N ASP A 143 1.64 -15.87 -3.12
CA ASP A 143 0.32 -15.26 -3.02
C ASP A 143 0.21 -14.41 -1.75
N LEU A 144 -0.12 -13.11 -1.90
CA LEU A 144 -0.21 -12.14 -0.79
C LEU A 144 -1.28 -12.49 0.26
N LYS A 145 -2.34 -13.21 -0.13
CA LYS A 145 -3.46 -13.54 0.76
C LYS A 145 -3.17 -14.81 1.56
N THR A 146 -2.79 -15.87 0.86
CA THR A 146 -2.56 -17.21 1.42
C THR A 146 -1.14 -17.43 1.92
N GLN A 147 -0.20 -16.55 1.55
CA GLN A 147 1.22 -16.63 1.89
C GLN A 147 1.92 -17.89 1.34
N ARG A 148 1.26 -18.58 0.41
CA ARG A 148 1.77 -19.79 -0.24
C ARG A 148 2.58 -19.43 -1.47
N THR A 149 3.67 -20.15 -1.62
CA THR A 149 4.52 -20.08 -2.80
C THR A 149 3.77 -20.59 -4.05
N GLN A 150 4.00 -19.94 -5.17
CA GLN A 150 3.50 -20.28 -6.51
C GLN A 150 4.67 -20.72 -7.41
N GLU A 151 4.80 -20.16 -8.61
CA GLU A 151 5.84 -20.47 -9.58
C GLU A 151 7.26 -20.01 -9.17
N LYS A 152 8.27 -20.74 -9.66
CA LYS A 152 9.68 -20.35 -9.57
C LYS A 152 10.00 -19.23 -10.57
N LEU A 153 10.86 -18.31 -10.19
CA LEU A 153 11.35 -17.23 -11.03
C LEU A 153 12.84 -17.42 -11.33
N GLU A 154 13.26 -17.16 -12.57
CA GLU A 154 14.68 -17.21 -12.96
C GLU A 154 15.49 -16.05 -12.35
N GLN A 155 14.82 -14.93 -12.11
CA GLN A 155 15.38 -13.73 -11.51
C GLN A 155 14.26 -12.92 -10.86
N ALA A 156 14.61 -12.05 -9.91
CA ALA A 156 13.72 -11.07 -9.34
C ALA A 156 14.28 -9.66 -9.51
N LEU A 157 13.37 -8.70 -9.72
CA LEU A 157 13.71 -7.29 -9.79
C LEU A 157 13.50 -6.66 -8.41
N LEU A 158 14.51 -5.99 -7.90
CA LEU A 158 14.43 -5.18 -6.69
C LEU A 158 14.74 -3.73 -7.05
N LEU A 159 13.71 -2.88 -6.97
CA LEU A 159 13.78 -1.44 -7.22
C LEU A 159 13.56 -0.68 -5.90
N PRO A 160 13.95 0.59 -5.79
CA PRO A 160 13.59 1.46 -4.67
C PRO A 160 12.07 1.55 -4.47
N ALA A 161 11.61 1.54 -3.21
CA ALA A 161 10.22 1.80 -2.84
C ALA A 161 9.90 3.30 -2.68
N ARG A 162 10.91 4.16 -2.86
CA ARG A 162 10.83 5.63 -2.78
C ARG A 162 11.56 6.28 -3.97
N GLU A 163 11.13 7.49 -4.33
CA GLU A 163 11.70 8.28 -5.44
C GLU A 163 13.06 8.92 -5.15
N PHE A 164 13.63 8.65 -3.98
CA PHE A 164 14.97 9.04 -3.58
C PHE A 164 15.52 7.98 -2.60
N VAL A 165 16.83 7.98 -2.41
CA VAL A 165 17.52 7.11 -1.44
C VAL A 165 18.24 8.00 -0.45
N LEU A 166 18.06 7.74 0.85
CA LEU A 166 18.73 8.47 1.91
C LEU A 166 20.14 7.90 2.12
N GLU A 167 21.14 8.77 2.26
CA GLU A 167 22.53 8.35 2.50
C GLU A 167 22.75 7.86 3.94
N ASP A 168 22.03 8.44 4.91
CA ASP A 168 22.04 8.02 6.30
C ASP A 168 20.79 7.17 6.61
N ASN A 169 20.98 6.06 7.33
CA ASN A 169 19.93 5.22 7.93
C ASN A 169 19.13 5.96 9.03
N GLN A 170 19.12 7.30 9.03
CA GLN A 170 18.23 8.09 9.87
C GLN A 170 16.81 7.82 9.36
N ALA A 171 16.05 7.10 10.19
CA ALA A 171 14.63 6.87 9.99
C ALA A 171 13.91 8.21 9.92
N ILE A 172 13.75 8.77 8.72
CA ILE A 172 12.76 9.81 8.50
C ILE A 172 11.41 9.10 8.57
N LEU A 173 10.86 9.10 9.77
CA LEU A 173 9.48 8.71 10.05
C LEU A 173 8.49 9.82 9.63
N GLU A 174 8.95 10.94 9.05
CA GLU A 174 8.07 12.09 8.78
C GLU A 174 7.59 12.18 7.31
N PRO A 175 6.27 12.03 7.05
CA PRO A 175 5.68 12.07 5.70
C PRO A 175 5.87 13.38 4.93
N SER A 176 6.03 14.52 5.62
CA SER A 176 6.09 15.85 4.99
C SER A 176 7.33 16.09 4.12
N GLU A 177 8.40 15.34 4.36
CA GLU A 177 9.66 15.47 3.65
C GLU A 177 9.61 14.80 2.27
N GLU A 178 8.95 13.65 2.16
CA GLU A 178 8.95 12.84 0.93
C GLU A 178 8.23 13.51 -0.26
N GLN A 179 7.32 14.46 0.01
CA GLN A 179 6.52 15.15 -1.01
C GLN A 179 7.33 16.17 -1.83
N PHE A 180 8.42 16.68 -1.27
CA PHE A 180 9.31 17.61 -1.94
C PHE A 180 10.54 16.87 -2.43
N THR A 181 10.37 15.99 -3.41
CA THR A 181 11.49 15.20 -3.97
C THR A 181 12.66 16.08 -4.38
N GLY A 182 12.41 17.33 -4.82
CA GLY A 182 13.44 18.32 -5.13
C GLY A 182 14.42 18.67 -3.99
N LYS A 183 14.12 18.28 -2.74
CA LYS A 183 15.05 18.38 -1.60
C LYS A 183 16.14 17.30 -1.65
N TYR A 184 15.84 16.13 -2.20
CA TYR A 184 16.70 14.94 -2.18
C TYR A 184 17.26 14.59 -3.56
N VAL A 185 16.51 14.90 -4.62
CA VAL A 185 16.86 14.58 -6.00
C VAL A 185 16.74 15.81 -6.90
N SER A 186 17.45 15.79 -8.02
CA SER A 186 17.56 16.92 -8.94
C SER A 186 17.52 16.50 -10.42
N GLY A 187 17.08 15.28 -10.70
CA GLY A 187 16.87 14.81 -12.06
C GLY A 187 15.43 15.07 -12.53
N THR A 188 15.21 14.90 -13.82
CA THR A 188 13.90 15.02 -14.46
C THR A 188 13.71 13.89 -15.47
N PHE A 189 12.50 13.72 -16.02
CA PHE A 189 12.28 12.76 -17.11
C PHE A 189 13.07 13.09 -18.39
N THR A 190 13.50 14.34 -18.60
CA THR A 190 14.33 14.71 -19.77
C THR A 190 15.70 14.03 -19.71
N ASP A 191 16.27 13.85 -18.51
CA ASP A 191 17.56 13.18 -18.31
C ASP A 191 17.55 11.71 -18.77
N TYR A 192 16.38 11.09 -18.86
CA TYR A 192 16.19 9.70 -19.32
C TYR A 192 16.09 9.57 -20.85
N GLY A 193 16.36 10.65 -21.60
CA GLY A 193 16.29 10.63 -23.06
C GLY A 193 14.88 10.41 -23.59
N VAL A 194 13.88 10.92 -22.88
CA VAL A 194 12.46 10.85 -23.25
C VAL A 194 12.16 11.91 -24.30
N SER A 195 11.45 11.53 -25.37
CA SER A 195 10.80 12.47 -26.28
C SER A 195 9.36 12.74 -25.83
N PHE A 196 8.96 14.01 -25.77
CA PHE A 196 7.61 14.39 -25.36
C PHE A 196 6.70 14.60 -26.56
N GLU A 197 5.51 14.04 -26.48
CA GLU A 197 4.38 14.28 -27.36
C GLU A 197 3.29 14.97 -26.54
N VAL A 198 2.51 15.88 -27.12
CA VAL A 198 1.44 16.59 -26.40
C VAL A 198 0.13 16.51 -27.16
N TYR A 199 -0.93 16.12 -26.46
CA TYR A 199 -2.28 16.15 -26.97
C TYR A 199 -2.91 17.51 -26.66
N ASN A 200 -3.27 18.27 -27.70
CA ASN A 200 -3.86 19.61 -27.59
C ASN A 200 -3.09 20.51 -26.59
N LYS A 201 -2.00 21.10 -27.07
CA LYS A 201 -1.06 21.87 -26.24
C LYS A 201 -1.76 22.99 -25.45
N LYS A 202 -2.76 23.63 -26.04
CA LYS A 202 -3.54 24.68 -25.38
C LYS A 202 -4.31 24.14 -24.17
N SER A 203 -5.04 23.03 -24.35
CA SER A 203 -5.84 22.42 -23.28
C SER A 203 -4.97 21.93 -22.12
N VAL A 204 -3.80 21.35 -22.42
CA VAL A 204 -2.83 20.91 -21.40
C VAL A 204 -2.36 22.07 -20.52
N ILE A 205 -1.97 23.19 -21.14
CA ILE A 205 -1.48 24.36 -20.41
C ILE A 205 -2.61 24.99 -19.59
N GLU A 206 -3.81 25.14 -20.16
CA GLU A 206 -4.96 25.71 -19.45
C GLU A 206 -5.33 24.89 -18.21
N HIS A 207 -5.38 23.56 -18.33
CA HIS A 207 -5.68 22.66 -17.21
C HIS A 207 -4.60 22.73 -16.14
N PHE A 208 -3.33 22.65 -16.53
CA PHE A 208 -2.19 22.76 -15.61
C PHE A 208 -2.20 24.08 -14.83
N VAL A 209 -2.37 25.20 -15.52
CA VAL A 209 -2.38 26.54 -14.89
C VAL A 209 -3.56 26.68 -13.93
N SER A 210 -4.74 26.16 -14.28
CA SER A 210 -5.90 26.17 -13.39
C SER A 210 -5.63 25.38 -12.11
N PHE A 211 -5.15 24.14 -12.25
CA PHE A 211 -4.90 23.24 -11.13
C PHE A 211 -3.78 23.77 -10.22
N GLU A 212 -2.68 24.25 -10.78
CA GLU A 212 -1.59 24.87 -10.01
C GLU A 212 -2.04 26.11 -9.23
N ARG A 213 -2.94 26.91 -9.82
CA ARG A 213 -3.51 28.07 -9.15
C ARG A 213 -4.38 27.65 -7.97
N GLU A 214 -5.16 26.59 -8.10
CA GLU A 214 -5.98 26.03 -7.01
C GLU A 214 -5.10 25.56 -5.85
N ILE A 215 -4.05 24.78 -6.11
CA ILE A 215 -3.10 24.33 -5.08
C ILE A 215 -2.42 25.51 -4.38
N ARG A 216 -1.94 26.51 -5.13
CA ARG A 216 -1.28 27.68 -4.50
C ARG A 216 -2.24 28.51 -3.65
N ASN A 217 -3.52 28.55 -4.02
CA ASN A 217 -4.56 29.24 -3.26
C ASN A 217 -4.97 28.45 -2.01
N SER A 218 -4.88 27.11 -2.02
CA SER A 218 -5.20 26.27 -0.86
C SER A 218 -4.11 26.31 0.22
N ILE A 219 -2.85 26.54 -0.15
CA ILE A 219 -1.75 26.71 0.82
C ILE A 219 -1.96 28.02 1.60
N GLN A 220 -2.06 27.92 2.93
CA GLN A 220 -2.24 29.11 3.80
C GLN A 220 -0.92 29.65 4.36
N SER A 221 0.04 28.77 4.67
CA SER A 221 1.35 29.14 5.22
C SER A 221 2.26 29.75 4.15
N VAL A 222 2.98 30.81 4.52
CA VAL A 222 3.96 31.47 3.64
C VAL A 222 5.18 30.57 3.44
N GLU A 223 5.63 29.91 4.51
CA GLU A 223 6.77 29.00 4.49
C GLU A 223 6.53 27.79 3.57
N LEU A 224 5.32 27.24 3.61
CA LEU A 224 4.92 26.13 2.73
C LEU A 224 4.83 26.58 1.26
N LYS A 225 4.40 27.81 0.97
CA LYS A 225 4.40 28.35 -0.41
C LYS A 225 5.82 28.51 -0.95
N GLU A 226 6.75 29.00 -0.14
CA GLU A 226 8.15 29.12 -0.53
C GLU A 226 8.78 27.76 -0.79
N THR A 227 8.51 26.79 0.08
CA THR A 227 8.99 25.41 -0.06
C THR A 227 8.42 24.75 -1.32
N TYR A 228 7.12 24.88 -1.55
CA TYR A 228 6.46 24.38 -2.77
C TYR A 228 7.04 25.01 -4.03
N ARG A 229 7.27 26.31 -4.04
CA ARG A 229 7.87 26.99 -5.19
C ARG A 229 9.31 26.55 -5.45
N LYS A 230 10.07 26.25 -4.40
CA LYS A 230 11.49 25.90 -4.50
C LYS A 230 11.72 24.44 -4.88
N TYR A 231 10.92 23.52 -4.34
CA TYR A 231 11.17 22.08 -4.43
C TYR A 231 9.98 21.27 -4.94
N GLY A 232 8.82 21.90 -5.19
CA GLY A 232 7.59 21.21 -5.56
C GLY A 232 7.58 20.74 -7.01
N ILE A 233 7.80 21.67 -7.96
CA ILE A 233 7.78 21.37 -9.39
C ILE A 233 8.81 22.19 -10.18
N ILE A 234 9.30 21.63 -11.30
CA ILE A 234 10.11 22.34 -12.31
C ILE A 234 9.24 23.22 -13.23
N ASP A 235 9.90 24.10 -13.99
CA ASP A 235 9.22 24.93 -14.99
C ASP A 235 8.72 24.08 -16.16
N TYR A 236 7.43 24.22 -16.48
CA TYR A 236 6.78 23.46 -17.53
C TYR A 236 7.23 23.86 -18.94
N GLU A 237 7.79 25.05 -19.11
CA GLU A 237 8.30 25.52 -20.41
C GLU A 237 9.42 24.62 -20.95
N GLU A 238 10.23 24.01 -20.06
CA GLU A 238 11.30 23.08 -20.45
C GLU A 238 10.78 21.86 -21.21
N ILE A 239 9.61 21.35 -20.80
CA ILE A 239 8.96 20.19 -21.40
C ILE A 239 8.12 20.62 -22.62
N ILE A 240 7.27 21.65 -22.44
CA ILE A 240 6.29 22.04 -23.46
C ILE A 240 6.94 22.68 -24.70
N SER A 241 8.11 23.30 -24.58
CA SER A 241 8.85 23.86 -25.72
C SER A 241 9.44 22.78 -26.63
N THR A 242 9.80 21.62 -26.06
CA THR A 242 10.39 20.49 -26.79
C THR A 242 9.36 19.45 -27.24
N ALA A 243 8.16 19.47 -26.64
CA ALA A 243 7.07 18.56 -26.96
C ALA A 243 6.49 18.76 -28.37
N LYS A 244 6.29 17.66 -29.10
CA LYS A 244 5.64 17.65 -30.42
C LYS A 244 4.14 17.44 -30.27
N GLU A 245 3.34 18.31 -30.88
CA GLU A 245 1.89 18.15 -30.86
C GLU A 245 1.44 17.01 -31.77
N VAL A 246 0.55 16.16 -31.27
CA VAL A 246 0.03 14.99 -31.99
C VAL A 246 -1.49 15.07 -32.09
N ALA A 247 -2.01 14.79 -33.28
CA ALA A 247 -3.43 14.58 -33.50
C ALA A 247 -3.77 13.12 -33.16
N LEU A 248 -4.30 12.89 -31.96
CA LEU A 248 -4.83 11.59 -31.52
C LEU A 248 -6.33 11.73 -31.33
N GLU A 249 -7.11 10.75 -31.79
CA GLU A 249 -8.51 10.62 -31.37
C GLU A 249 -8.52 9.91 -30.02
N ILE A 250 -8.48 10.67 -28.93
CA ILE A 250 -8.71 10.14 -27.59
C ILE A 250 -10.23 9.96 -27.45
N PRO A 251 -10.74 8.74 -27.23
CA PRO A 251 -12.17 8.53 -27.03
C PRO A 251 -12.64 9.38 -25.84
N GLN A 252 -13.64 10.25 -26.06
CA GLN A 252 -14.20 11.11 -25.00
C GLN A 252 -14.92 10.31 -23.90
N GLU A 253 -15.23 9.04 -24.17
CA GLU A 253 -15.84 8.11 -23.22
C GLU A 253 -15.03 6.82 -23.22
N LEU A 254 -13.97 6.79 -22.42
CA LEU A 254 -13.45 5.52 -21.94
C LEU A 254 -14.35 5.11 -20.77
N LYS A 255 -15.13 4.05 -20.98
CA LYS A 255 -15.66 3.25 -19.88
C LYS A 255 -14.47 3.00 -18.96
N HIS A 256 -14.59 3.44 -17.71
CA HIS A 256 -13.65 3.02 -16.69
C HIS A 256 -13.78 1.50 -16.60
N GLU A 257 -12.93 0.75 -17.30
CA GLU A 257 -12.41 -0.48 -16.73
C GLU A 257 -11.56 -0.02 -15.56
N VAL A 258 -12.22 0.25 -14.44
CA VAL A 258 -11.55 0.12 -13.17
C VAL A 258 -11.15 -1.35 -13.18
N THR A 259 -9.88 -1.65 -13.43
CA THR A 259 -9.27 -2.80 -12.75
C THR A 259 -9.45 -2.44 -11.28
N VAL A 260 -10.60 -2.84 -10.73
CA VAL A 260 -10.85 -2.82 -9.31
C VAL A 260 -9.77 -3.77 -8.82
N GLU A 261 -8.68 -3.23 -8.27
CA GLU A 261 -8.00 -3.96 -7.21
C GLU A 261 -9.12 -4.36 -6.29
N GLU A 262 -9.45 -5.65 -6.32
CA GLU A 262 -10.51 -6.30 -5.55
C GLU A 262 -10.60 -5.62 -4.18
N TYR A 263 -11.49 -4.62 -4.05
CA TYR A 263 -11.91 -4.15 -2.75
C TYR A 263 -12.89 -5.19 -2.25
N ILE A 264 -12.34 -6.35 -1.92
CA ILE A 264 -13.03 -7.33 -1.12
C ILE A 264 -13.16 -6.64 0.22
N PRO A 265 -14.39 -6.48 0.76
CA PRO A 265 -14.55 -6.09 2.14
C PRO A 265 -13.83 -7.17 2.94
N SER A 266 -12.63 -6.86 3.42
CA SER A 266 -11.96 -7.68 4.39
C SER A 266 -12.89 -7.63 5.59
N ALA A 267 -13.71 -8.67 5.77
CA ALA A 267 -14.11 -9.08 7.10
C ALA A 267 -12.81 -8.97 7.92
N PRO A 268 -12.77 -8.18 9.00
CA PRO A 268 -11.51 -7.83 9.64
C PRO A 268 -10.84 -9.13 10.08
N VAL A 269 -9.92 -9.60 9.26
CA VAL A 269 -8.94 -10.58 9.65
C VAL A 269 -7.97 -9.73 10.41
N ILE A 270 -8.25 -9.61 11.72
CA ILE A 270 -7.44 -8.88 12.67
C ILE A 270 -6.01 -9.37 12.44
N SER A 271 -5.25 -8.54 11.73
CA SER A 271 -3.82 -8.72 11.50
C SER A 271 -3.14 -8.73 12.86
N GLU A 272 -2.03 -9.46 12.94
CA GLU A 272 -1.06 -9.42 14.03
C GLU A 272 -0.42 -8.02 14.10
N GLU A 273 -1.23 -7.00 14.38
CA GLU A 273 -0.84 -5.60 14.41
C GLU A 273 0.20 -5.36 15.50
N GLU A 274 1.21 -4.59 15.12
CA GLU A 274 2.24 -4.01 15.97
C GLU A 274 1.59 -3.39 17.20
N LEU A 275 1.85 -3.99 18.37
CA LEU A 275 1.36 -3.48 19.64
C LEU A 275 2.17 -2.27 20.05
N GLU A 276 1.52 -1.12 20.20
CA GLU A 276 2.16 0.10 20.72
C GLU A 276 2.03 0.17 22.23
N ILE A 277 3.08 0.68 22.89
CA ILE A 277 3.07 0.85 24.36
C ILE A 277 1.88 1.73 24.76
N GLY A 278 0.97 1.15 25.56
CA GLY A 278 -0.27 1.80 25.97
C GLY A 278 -1.54 1.21 25.37
N ASP A 279 -1.43 0.37 24.34
CA ASP A 279 -2.57 -0.28 23.69
C ASP A 279 -3.36 -1.17 24.64
N VAL A 280 -4.68 -1.20 24.44
CA VAL A 280 -5.56 -2.15 25.14
C VAL A 280 -5.55 -3.47 24.40
N VAL A 281 -5.26 -4.55 25.13
CA VAL A 281 -5.20 -5.91 24.61
C VAL A 281 -6.11 -6.84 25.39
N VAL A 282 -6.57 -7.90 24.75
CA VAL A 282 -7.36 -8.97 25.34
C VAL A 282 -6.49 -10.20 25.50
N HIS A 283 -6.23 -10.61 26.74
CA HIS A 283 -5.65 -11.92 27.00
C HIS A 283 -6.78 -12.97 27.07
N LYS A 284 -6.76 -13.99 26.20
CA LYS A 284 -7.83 -15.01 26.05
C LYS A 284 -8.34 -15.58 27.39
N LYS A 285 -7.43 -15.83 28.33
CA LYS A 285 -7.74 -16.37 29.67
C LYS A 285 -8.12 -15.34 30.74
N TYR A 286 -7.56 -14.13 30.69
CA TYR A 286 -7.54 -13.22 31.83
C TYR A 286 -8.31 -11.91 31.58
N GLY A 287 -8.62 -11.59 30.32
CA GLY A 287 -9.43 -10.44 29.94
C GLY A 287 -8.62 -9.24 29.51
N LEU A 288 -9.20 -8.06 29.70
CA LEU A 288 -8.66 -6.79 29.21
C LEU A 288 -7.46 -6.32 30.04
N ALA A 289 -6.38 -6.00 29.35
CA ALA A 289 -5.14 -5.48 29.90
C ALA A 289 -4.58 -4.36 29.02
N ARG A 290 -3.57 -3.65 29.51
CA ARG A 290 -2.82 -2.66 28.74
C ARG A 290 -1.41 -3.18 28.44
N PHE A 291 -0.99 -3.14 27.19
CA PHE A 291 0.38 -3.49 26.81
C PHE A 291 1.35 -2.43 27.34
N SER A 292 2.43 -2.87 27.99
CA SER A 292 3.39 -2.00 28.66
C SER A 292 4.76 -2.00 27.97
N GLU A 293 5.42 -3.15 27.85
CA GLU A 293 6.74 -3.27 27.23
C GLU A 293 7.07 -4.73 26.90
N ILE A 294 8.15 -4.95 26.14
CA ILE A 294 8.79 -6.27 26.00
C ILE A 294 10.07 -6.28 26.83
N LYS A 295 10.18 -7.22 27.77
CA LYS A 295 11.30 -7.32 28.72
C LYS A 295 12.09 -8.61 28.55
N LYS A 296 13.42 -8.49 28.51
CA LYS A 296 14.36 -9.63 28.58
C LYS A 296 14.59 -9.99 30.04
N VAL A 297 14.38 -11.26 30.40
CA VAL A 297 14.59 -11.79 31.75
C VAL A 297 15.56 -12.97 31.68
N ASP A 298 16.63 -12.91 32.47
CA ASP A 298 17.57 -14.02 32.65
C ASP A 298 16.89 -15.11 33.49
N THR A 299 16.59 -16.25 32.86
CA THR A 299 16.09 -17.45 33.55
C THR A 299 17.21 -18.48 33.70
N PRO A 300 17.10 -19.45 34.61
CA PRO A 300 18.09 -20.53 34.77
C PRO A 300 18.32 -21.38 33.50
N GLN A 301 17.47 -21.23 32.48
CA GLN A 301 17.52 -21.91 31.18
C GLN A 301 17.95 -20.99 30.03
N GLY A 302 18.41 -19.77 30.32
CA GLY A 302 18.83 -18.75 29.34
C GLY A 302 18.01 -17.45 29.39
N GLN A 303 18.35 -16.50 28.53
CA GLN A 303 17.60 -15.25 28.36
C GLN A 303 16.30 -15.49 27.59
N ARG A 304 15.17 -15.04 28.12
CA ARG A 304 13.86 -15.10 27.44
C ARG A 304 13.17 -13.73 27.42
N GLU A 305 12.41 -13.50 26.37
CA GLU A 305 11.63 -12.27 26.15
C GLU A 305 10.17 -12.47 26.59
N PHE A 306 9.66 -11.50 27.33
CA PHE A 306 8.29 -11.50 27.84
C PHE A 306 7.57 -10.21 27.44
N ILE A 307 6.35 -10.37 26.95
CA ILE A 307 5.37 -9.30 26.77
C ILE A 307 4.77 -8.98 28.15
N VAL A 308 4.89 -7.72 28.56
CA VAL A 308 4.44 -7.25 29.87
C VAL A 308 3.08 -6.58 29.71
N LEU A 309 2.06 -7.16 30.35
CA LEU A 309 0.68 -6.67 30.34
C LEU A 309 0.28 -6.14 31.72
N SER A 310 -0.25 -4.92 31.76
CA SER A 310 -0.76 -4.29 32.97
C SER A 310 -2.27 -4.51 33.10
N PHE A 311 -2.69 -5.22 34.14
CA PHE A 311 -4.09 -5.39 34.53
C PHE A 311 -4.45 -4.40 35.66
N ALA A 312 -5.73 -4.31 36.04
CA ALA A 312 -6.18 -3.34 37.05
C ALA A 312 -5.48 -3.48 38.42
N ASP A 313 -5.01 -4.67 38.77
CA ASP A 313 -4.45 -5.00 40.09
C ASP A 313 -3.02 -5.54 40.06
N SER A 314 -2.50 -5.96 38.90
CA SER A 314 -1.23 -6.68 38.79
C SER A 314 -0.70 -6.73 37.35
N THR A 315 0.57 -7.09 37.21
CA THR A 315 1.24 -7.23 35.91
C THR A 315 1.38 -8.71 35.55
N LEU A 316 1.10 -9.06 34.30
CA LEU A 316 1.28 -10.40 33.74
C LEU A 316 2.45 -10.40 32.75
N TYR A 317 3.33 -11.38 32.89
CA TYR A 317 4.42 -11.63 31.95
C TYR A 317 4.02 -12.80 31.05
N VAL A 318 3.84 -12.52 29.76
CA VAL A 318 3.50 -13.53 28.76
C VAL A 318 4.75 -13.80 27.94
N PRO A 319 5.26 -15.04 27.88
CA PRO A 319 6.38 -15.37 27.01
C PRO A 319 6.05 -14.98 25.56
N ILE A 320 7.02 -14.43 24.82
CA ILE A 320 6.78 -14.01 23.43
C ILE A 320 6.32 -15.17 22.53
N GLU A 321 6.72 -16.40 22.85
CA GLU A 321 6.31 -17.61 22.14
C GLU A 321 4.82 -17.94 22.33
N ARG A 322 4.14 -17.25 23.26
CA ARG A 322 2.72 -17.39 23.59
C ARG A 322 1.91 -16.14 23.25
N ILE A 323 2.37 -15.36 22.28
CA ILE A 323 1.65 -14.21 21.73
C ILE A 323 0.26 -14.59 21.19
N ASP A 324 0.06 -15.86 20.80
CA ASP A 324 -1.23 -16.44 20.40
C ASP A 324 -2.36 -16.27 21.44
N LEU A 325 -2.02 -15.98 22.69
CA LEU A 325 -2.97 -15.74 23.77
C LEU A 325 -3.46 -14.30 23.87
N ILE A 326 -2.92 -13.39 23.06
CA ILE A 326 -3.16 -11.95 23.12
C ILE A 326 -3.74 -11.50 21.78
N ASP A 327 -4.90 -10.84 21.84
CA ASP A 327 -5.52 -10.18 20.68
C ASP A 327 -5.64 -8.67 20.98
N LYS A 328 -5.50 -7.80 19.98
CA LYS A 328 -5.73 -6.35 20.16
C LYS A 328 -7.22 -6.09 20.45
N TYR A 329 -7.51 -5.18 21.38
CA TYR A 329 -8.89 -4.83 21.67
C TYR A 329 -9.42 -3.87 20.60
N ILE A 330 -10.56 -4.22 19.99
CA ILE A 330 -11.24 -3.38 18.99
C ILE A 330 -12.49 -2.78 19.64
N GLY A 331 -12.43 -1.49 19.94
CA GLY A 331 -13.50 -0.73 20.59
C GLY A 331 -13.01 0.62 21.12
N ASP A 332 -13.91 1.41 21.72
CA ASP A 332 -13.56 2.70 22.34
C ASP A 332 -12.59 2.49 23.52
N ASP A 333 -11.39 3.06 23.42
CA ASP A 333 -10.24 2.89 24.33
C ASP A 333 -10.24 3.89 25.49
N VAL A 334 -10.97 5.01 25.35
CA VAL A 334 -10.95 6.16 26.27
C VAL A 334 -11.51 5.83 27.66
N ASN A 335 -12.41 4.83 27.77
CA ASN A 335 -13.09 4.47 29.02
C ASN A 335 -13.08 2.96 29.36
N VAL A 336 -12.08 2.22 28.87
CA VAL A 336 -12.01 0.77 29.11
C VAL A 336 -11.57 0.46 30.54
N LYS A 337 -12.43 -0.24 31.29
CA LYS A 337 -12.05 -0.82 32.59
C LYS A 337 -11.26 -2.10 32.38
N LEU A 338 -10.00 -2.10 32.79
CA LEU A 338 -9.14 -3.29 32.79
C LEU A 338 -9.69 -4.36 33.74
N ASP A 339 -9.50 -5.63 33.37
CA ASP A 339 -9.88 -6.76 34.21
C ASP A 339 -8.85 -6.99 35.33
N SER A 340 -9.22 -7.76 36.36
CA SER A 340 -8.36 -8.10 37.51
C SER A 340 -7.98 -9.58 37.45
N LEU A 341 -6.70 -9.90 37.69
CA LEU A 341 -6.22 -11.29 37.64
C LEU A 341 -6.75 -12.14 38.81
N LYS A 342 -7.10 -11.52 39.93
CA LYS A 342 -7.59 -12.20 41.13
C LYS A 342 -9.08 -12.55 41.08
N LYS A 343 -9.84 -11.89 40.19
CA LYS A 343 -11.30 -12.06 40.10
C LYS A 343 -11.65 -12.87 38.86
N GLY A 344 -12.42 -13.96 39.04
CA GLY A 344 -12.98 -14.75 37.93
C GLY A 344 -14.09 -14.04 37.12
N THR A 345 -14.07 -12.71 37.02
CA THR A 345 -15.07 -11.89 36.32
C THR A 345 -15.05 -12.13 34.83
N TRP A 346 -13.87 -12.25 34.23
CA TRP A 346 -13.69 -12.51 32.79
C TRP A 346 -14.32 -13.84 32.37
N SER A 347 -14.01 -14.94 33.08
CA SER A 347 -14.57 -16.26 32.79
C SER A 347 -16.10 -16.28 32.86
N LYS A 348 -16.70 -15.58 33.83
CA LYS A 348 -18.16 -15.41 33.92
C LYS A 348 -18.73 -14.61 32.73
N LYS A 349 -18.05 -13.53 32.31
CA LYS A 349 -18.43 -12.71 31.15
C LYS A 349 -18.40 -13.55 29.86
N VAL A 350 -17.31 -14.27 29.61
CA VAL A 350 -17.16 -15.17 28.45
C VAL A 350 -18.25 -16.25 28.45
N SER A 351 -18.54 -16.84 29.61
CA SER A 351 -19.58 -17.89 29.73
C SER A 351 -20.99 -17.34 29.44
N LYS A 352 -21.27 -16.10 29.86
CA LYS A 352 -22.54 -15.43 29.55
C LYS A 352 -22.67 -15.12 28.06
N VAL A 353 -21.62 -14.61 27.43
CA VAL A 353 -21.61 -14.31 25.98
C VAL A 353 -21.80 -15.61 25.18
N LYS A 354 -21.09 -16.68 25.53
CA LYS A 354 -21.22 -17.98 24.88
C LYS A 354 -22.67 -18.50 24.87
N ARG A 355 -23.36 -18.42 26.00
CA ARG A 355 -24.78 -18.81 26.09
C ARG A 355 -25.68 -17.95 25.21
N ASN A 356 -25.39 -16.66 25.09
CA ASN A 356 -26.16 -15.76 24.25
C ASN A 356 -25.97 -16.06 22.77
N ILE A 357 -24.73 -16.33 22.35
CA ILE A 357 -24.41 -16.76 20.98
C ILE A 357 -25.09 -18.08 20.66
N GLU A 358 -25.04 -19.06 21.57
CA GLU A 358 -25.75 -20.34 21.39
C GLU A 358 -27.26 -20.14 21.19
N GLN A 359 -27.86 -19.17 21.89
CA GLN A 359 -29.27 -18.84 21.70
C GLN A 359 -29.55 -18.22 20.33
N ILE A 360 -28.76 -17.23 19.90
CA ILE A 360 -28.88 -16.60 18.58
C ILE A 360 -28.73 -17.64 17.46
N VAL A 361 -27.74 -18.52 17.58
CA VAL A 361 -27.52 -19.59 16.59
C VAL A 361 -28.71 -20.52 16.51
N ARG A 362 -29.31 -20.89 17.65
CA ARG A 362 -30.55 -21.70 17.67
C ARG A 362 -31.69 -20.99 16.97
N ASP A 363 -31.89 -19.70 17.26
CA ASP A 363 -32.96 -18.91 16.67
C ASP A 363 -32.77 -18.79 15.14
N LEU A 364 -31.54 -18.59 14.66
CA LEU A 364 -31.22 -18.55 13.24
C LEU A 364 -31.47 -19.89 12.54
N ILE A 365 -31.07 -21.00 13.16
CA ILE A 365 -31.33 -22.35 12.63
C ILE A 365 -32.85 -22.59 12.54
N LEU A 366 -33.60 -22.15 13.55
CA LEU A 366 -35.04 -22.28 13.59
C LEU A 366 -35.72 -21.45 12.49
N ILE A 367 -35.31 -20.19 12.31
CA ILE A 367 -35.79 -19.33 11.21
C ILE A 367 -35.48 -19.98 9.86
N HIS A 368 -34.27 -20.51 9.67
CA HIS A 368 -33.88 -21.16 8.43
C HIS A 368 -34.70 -22.43 8.16
N HIS A 369 -34.94 -23.24 9.18
CA HIS A 369 -35.77 -24.43 9.08
C HIS A 369 -37.21 -24.08 8.68
N ILE A 370 -37.82 -23.10 9.35
CA ILE A 370 -39.17 -22.59 9.01
C ILE A 370 -39.19 -22.09 7.56
N ARG A 371 -38.19 -21.31 7.15
CA ARG A 371 -38.08 -20.75 5.80
C ARG A 371 -37.98 -21.85 4.73
N ASN A 372 -37.24 -22.92 4.98
CA ASN A 372 -37.12 -24.04 4.05
C ASN A 372 -38.38 -24.92 4.01
N SER A 373 -39.10 -25.06 5.13
CA SER A 373 -40.36 -25.83 5.18
C SER A 373 -41.57 -25.07 4.64
N THR A 374 -41.49 -23.74 4.56
CA THR A 374 -42.58 -22.89 4.05
C THR A 374 -42.40 -22.72 2.55
N THR A 375 -43.42 -23.08 1.77
CA THR A 375 -43.45 -22.78 0.34
C THR A 375 -43.71 -21.29 0.13
N GLY A 376 -42.76 -20.59 -0.47
CA GLY A 376 -42.90 -19.18 -0.85
C GLY A 376 -43.72 -19.01 -2.14
N ILE A 377 -44.03 -17.75 -2.46
CA ILE A 377 -44.59 -17.37 -3.76
C ILE A 377 -43.44 -17.34 -4.76
N SER A 378 -43.55 -18.11 -5.84
CA SER A 378 -42.61 -18.03 -6.96
C SER A 378 -42.94 -16.80 -7.81
N LEU A 379 -41.96 -15.91 -8.00
CA LEU A 379 -42.04 -14.78 -8.93
C LEU A 379 -41.19 -15.13 -10.15
N PRO A 380 -41.79 -15.68 -11.23
CA PRO A 380 -41.04 -16.16 -12.39
C PRO A 380 -40.35 -15.06 -13.22
N GLY A 381 -40.61 -13.78 -12.91
CA GLY A 381 -40.12 -12.65 -13.70
C GLY A 381 -40.76 -12.60 -15.10
N ASP A 382 -40.51 -11.51 -15.81
CA ASP A 382 -40.76 -11.40 -17.25
C ASP A 382 -39.46 -10.89 -17.88
N ALA A 383 -38.84 -11.72 -18.71
CA ALA A 383 -37.53 -11.46 -19.28
C ALA A 383 -37.52 -10.24 -20.21
N GLU A 384 -38.65 -9.91 -20.85
CA GLU A 384 -38.74 -8.72 -21.70
C GLU A 384 -38.78 -7.45 -20.84
N LEU A 385 -39.61 -7.44 -19.79
CA LEU A 385 -39.71 -6.32 -18.85
C LEU A 385 -38.42 -6.10 -18.06
N GLU A 386 -37.72 -7.17 -17.67
CA GLU A 386 -36.44 -7.10 -16.96
C GLU A 386 -35.34 -6.49 -17.84
N ASN A 387 -35.29 -6.85 -19.12
CA ASN A 387 -34.34 -6.28 -20.08
C ASN A 387 -34.64 -4.81 -20.39
N GLU A 388 -35.91 -4.45 -20.53
CA GLU A 388 -36.31 -3.05 -20.67
C GLU A 388 -35.94 -2.23 -19.42
N PHE A 389 -36.14 -2.79 -18.22
CA PHE A 389 -35.79 -2.15 -16.95
C PHE A 389 -34.28 -2.01 -16.78
N SER A 390 -33.50 -3.05 -17.06
CA SER A 390 -32.03 -3.02 -17.01
C SER A 390 -31.45 -1.93 -17.91
N LYS A 391 -32.01 -1.74 -19.12
CA LYS A 391 -31.60 -0.65 -20.03
C LYS A 391 -31.89 0.76 -19.51
N THR A 392 -32.81 0.92 -18.56
CA THR A 392 -33.03 2.23 -17.91
C THR A 392 -31.92 2.56 -16.91
N PHE A 393 -31.12 1.58 -16.51
CA PHE A 393 -30.01 1.76 -15.59
C PHE A 393 -28.75 2.19 -16.36
N PRO A 394 -28.21 3.40 -16.10
CA PRO A 394 -27.13 3.97 -16.91
C PRO A 394 -25.72 3.49 -16.48
N TYR A 395 -25.61 2.47 -15.63
CA TYR A 395 -24.34 1.96 -15.10
C TYR A 395 -24.16 0.49 -15.48
N ILE A 396 -22.90 0.06 -15.52
CA ILE A 396 -22.52 -1.35 -15.75
C ILE A 396 -22.54 -2.04 -14.39
N GLU A 397 -23.24 -3.17 -14.29
CA GLU A 397 -23.24 -4.02 -13.11
C GLU A 397 -21.82 -4.59 -12.89
N THR A 398 -21.34 -4.52 -11.65
CA THR A 398 -20.08 -5.15 -11.26
C THR A 398 -20.23 -6.67 -11.21
N GLU A 399 -19.16 -7.47 -11.29
CA GLU A 399 -19.27 -8.95 -11.23
C GLU A 399 -19.99 -9.51 -9.99
N ASP A 400 -19.95 -8.78 -8.86
CA ASP A 400 -20.63 -9.16 -7.61
C ASP A 400 -22.11 -8.70 -7.52
N GLN A 401 -22.52 -7.77 -8.39
CA GLN A 401 -23.90 -7.26 -8.49
C GLN A 401 -24.69 -8.16 -9.44
#